data_AF-A0AB39VDT7-F1
#
_entry.id   AF-A0AB39VDT7-F1
#
_cell.length_a   1.000
_cell.length_b   1.000
_cell.length_c   1.000
_cell.angle_alpha   90.00
_cell.angle_beta   90.00
_cell.angle_gamma   90.00
#
_symmetry.space_group_name_H-M   'P 1'
#
loop_
_entity.id
_entity.type
_entity.pdbx_description
1 polymer ?
#
loop_
_entity_poly.entity_id
_entity_poly.type
_entity_poly.pdbx_seq_one_letter_code
_entity_poly.pdbx_strand_id
1 'polypeptide(L)' 'MKKLAILVVLMMIVASCSYLDGSEARRRGWECLYNGKGEIQVCGYVN' A
#
# COMPACT_ATOMS: atom_id res chain seq x y z
N MET A 1 -20.71 14.68 15.70
CA MET A 1 -19.31 15.00 15.32
C MET A 1 -18.33 13.84 15.50
N LYS A 2 -18.29 13.16 16.66
CA LYS A 2 -17.34 12.04 16.92
C LYS A 2 -17.38 10.90 15.86
N LYS A 3 -18.57 10.51 15.38
CA LYS A 3 -18.69 9.45 14.35
C LYS A 3 -18.09 9.84 13.01
N LEU A 4 -18.15 11.12 12.64
CA LEU A 4 -17.57 11.64 11.41
C LEU A 4 -16.03 11.63 11.46
N ALA A 5 -15.45 11.99 12.60
CA ALA A 5 -14.02 11.91 12.81
C ALA A 5 -13.49 10.46 12.70
N ILE A 6 -14.21 9.49 13.27
CA ILE A 6 -13.85 8.07 13.18
C ILE A 6 -13.90 7.59 11.71
N LEU A 7 -14.91 8.02 10.96
CA LEU A 7 -15.06 7.69 9.54
C LEU A 7 -13.89 8.21 8.69
N VAL A 8 -13.47 9.46 8.93
CA VAL A 8 -12.33 10.08 8.23
C VAL A 8 -11.03 9.34 8.56
N VAL A 9 -10.80 9.00 9.83
CA VAL A 9 -9.61 8.25 10.24
C VAL A 9 -9.59 6.86 9.60
N LEU A 10 -10.72 6.15 9.53
CA LEU A 10 -10.81 4.86 8.87
C LEU A 10 -10.47 4.94 7.38
N MET A 11 -11.00 5.95 6.67
CA MET A 11 -10.71 6.18 5.26
C MET A 11 -9.22 6.42 5.01
N MET A 12 -8.55 7.19 5.88
CA MET A 12 -7.11 7.48 5.78
C MET A 12 -6.26 6.22 5.97
N ILE A 13 -6.65 5.33 6.89
CA ILE A 13 -5.95 4.06 7.13
C ILE A 13 -6.07 3.13 5.92
N VAL A 14 -7.28 2.97 5.36
CA VAL A 14 -7.50 2.14 4.17
C VAL A 14 -6.72 2.66 2.98
N ALA A 15 -6.72 3.98 2.72
CA ALA A 15 -5.96 4.59 1.64
C ALA A 15 -4.44 4.39 1.81
N SER A 16 -3.94 4.46 3.04
CA SER A 16 -2.51 4.23 3.34
C SER A 16 -2.10 2.78 3.11
N CYS A 17 -2.98 1.81 3.40
CA CYS A 17 -2.73 0.40 3.13
C CYS A 17 -2.76 0.09 1.62
N SER A 18 -3.69 0.68 0.87
CA SER A 18 -3.76 0.51 -0.59
C SER A 18 -2.59 1.18 -1.35
N TYR A 19 -1.93 2.17 -0.75
CA TYR A 19 -0.71 2.76 -1.32
C TYR A 19 0.49 1.81 -1.30
N LEU A 20 0.47 0.80 -0.41
CA LEU A 20 1.51 -0.23 -0.29
C LEU A 20 1.25 -1.45 -1.17
N ASP A 21 0.07 -1.54 -1.80
CA ASP A 21 -0.21 -2.59 -2.79
C ASP A 21 0.70 -2.36 -4.00
N GLY A 22 1.54 -3.36 -4.31
CA GLY A 22 2.58 -3.33 -5.34
C GLY A 22 2.10 -2.98 -6.76
N SER A 23 0.81 -2.73 -6.97
CA SER A 23 0.22 -2.14 -8.16
C SER A 23 0.71 -0.71 -8.47
N GLU A 24 0.91 0.14 -7.46
CA GLU A 24 1.43 1.51 -7.62
C GLU A 24 2.94 1.48 -7.92
N ALA A 25 3.67 0.61 -7.23
CA ALA A 25 5.07 0.33 -7.52
C ALA A 25 5.23 -0.11 -8.98
N ARG A 26 4.43 -1.10 -9.43
CA ARG A 26 4.50 -1.63 -10.80
C ARG A 26 4.22 -0.57 -11.86
N ARG A 27 3.30 0.36 -11.59
CA ARG A 27 3.03 1.50 -12.51
C ARG A 27 4.20 2.48 -12.62
N ARG A 28 5.04 2.59 -11.60
CA ARG A 28 6.23 3.44 -11.59
C ARG A 28 7.51 2.71 -12.02
N GLY A 29 7.39 1.48 -12.54
CA GLY A 29 8.54 0.64 -12.90
C GLY A 29 9.21 -0.01 -11.70
N TRP A 30 8.57 -0.05 -10.54
CA TRP A 30 9.08 -0.74 -9.35
C TRP A 30 8.37 -2.08 -9.19
N GLU A 31 9.10 -3.18 -9.16
CA GLU A 31 8.54 -4.46 -8.75
C GLU A 31 8.98 -4.77 -7.33
N CYS A 32 8.00 -4.94 -6.44
CA CYS A 32 8.22 -5.48 -5.12
C CYS A 32 7.91 -6.99 -5.14
N LEU A 33 8.87 -7.80 -4.73
CA LEU A 33 8.70 -9.23 -4.50
C LEU A 33 8.27 -9.45 -3.05
N TYR A 34 7.15 -10.16 -2.90
CA TYR A 34 6.56 -10.48 -1.61
C TYR A 34 6.87 -11.94 -1.24
N ASN A 35 7.10 -12.24 0.02
CA ASN A 35 7.20 -13.63 0.49
C ASN A 35 5.82 -14.31 0.52
N GLY A 36 5.78 -15.62 0.79
CA GLY A 36 4.53 -16.37 0.94
C GLY A 36 3.61 -15.91 2.08
N LYS A 37 4.06 -14.97 2.92
CA LYS A 37 3.29 -14.32 3.99
C LYS A 37 2.81 -12.91 3.62
N GLY A 38 3.16 -12.39 2.43
CA GLY A 38 2.81 -11.05 1.97
C GLY A 38 3.73 -9.91 2.44
N GLU A 39 4.90 -10.23 3.01
CA GLU A 39 5.88 -9.22 3.43
C GLU A 39 6.83 -8.86 2.27
N ILE A 40 7.21 -7.59 2.17
CA ILE A 40 8.13 -7.10 1.13
C ILE A 40 9.53 -7.65 1.42
N GLN A 41 10.04 -8.51 0.53
CA GLN A 41 11.42 -9.02 0.62
C GLN A 41 12.40 -8.12 -0.11
N VAL A 42 12.06 -7.70 -1.32
CA VAL A 42 12.89 -6.86 -2.16
C VAL A 42 11.97 -5.96 -2.96
N CYS A 43 12.30 -4.67 -3.06
CA CYS A 43 11.64 -3.79 -4.01
C CYS A 43 12.70 -3.04 -4.81
N GLY A 44 12.61 -3.13 -6.13
CA GLY A 44 13.60 -2.56 -7.04
C GLY A 44 12.96 -2.01 -8.30
N TYR A 45 13.65 -1.07 -8.92
CA TYR A 45 13.28 -0.56 -10.23
C TYR A 45 13.62 -1.60 -11.31
N VAL A 46 12.63 -1.95 -12.12
CA VAL A 46 12.76 -2.86 -13.27
C VAL A 46 12.74 -1.99 -14.52
N ASN A 47 13.90 -1.86 -15.17
CA ASN A 47 14.08 -1.10 -16.41
C ASN A 47 13.90 -1.99 -17.63
#